data_AF-A0A529HJN1-F1
#
_entry.id   AF-A0A529HJN1-F1
#
_cell.length_a   1.000
_cell.length_b   1.000
_cell.length_c   1.000
_cell.angle_alpha   90.00
_cell.angle_beta   90.00
_cell.angle_gamma   90.00
#
_symmetry.space_group_name_H-M   'P 1'
#
loop_
_entity.id
_entity.type
_entity.pdbx_description
1 polymer ?
#
loop_
_entity_poly.entity_id
_entity_poly.type
_entity_poly.pdbx_seq_one_letter_code
_entity_poly.pdbx_strand_id
1 'polypeptide(L)'
;LLLWSFDFAEIAERQHAGDWDGAGVLLVEAARKLEAGGAEGLMICTNTMHKLADTVQAAISIPLLHIADATGHAVVAAGVKRPALLATRFTMEQDFY
;
A
#
# COMPACT_ATOMS: atom_id res chain seq x y z
N LEU A 1 -13.82 -9.91 -8.19
CA LEU A 1 -12.84 -9.53 -7.15
C LEU A 1 -11.75 -10.59 -7.12
N LEU A 2 -10.50 -10.18 -7.28
CA LEU A 2 -9.32 -11.04 -7.15
C LEU A 2 -8.58 -10.62 -5.88
N LEU A 3 -8.09 -11.60 -5.11
CA LEU A 3 -7.38 -11.35 -3.85
C LEU A 3 -6.07 -12.11 -3.85
N TRP A 4 -4.98 -11.40 -3.61
CA TRP A 4 -3.70 -11.98 -3.23
C TRP A 4 -3.47 -11.74 -1.74
N SER A 5 -3.35 -12.82 -0.97
CA SER A 5 -3.12 -12.76 0.48
C SER A 5 -1.76 -13.36 0.77
N PHE A 6 -0.84 -12.54 1.27
CA PHE A 6 0.50 -12.97 1.67
C PHE A 6 0.46 -13.69 3.01
N ASP A 7 1.42 -14.60 3.22
CA ASP A 7 1.86 -14.88 4.58
C ASP A 7 2.50 -13.62 5.15
N PHE A 8 1.90 -13.09 6.22
CA PHE A 8 2.36 -11.84 6.80
C PHE A 8 3.73 -11.98 7.48
N ALA A 9 4.11 -13.18 7.93
CA ALA A 9 5.40 -13.38 8.59
C ALA A 9 6.57 -12.98 7.68
N GLU A 10 6.53 -13.38 6.40
CA GLU A 10 7.58 -13.03 5.43
C GLU A 10 7.65 -11.51 5.20
N ILE A 11 6.50 -10.86 5.03
CA ILE A 11 6.44 -9.41 4.84
C ILE A 11 6.95 -8.68 6.09
N ALA A 12 6.56 -9.13 7.28
CA ALA A 12 6.96 -8.53 8.55
C ALA A 12 8.47 -8.69 8.81
N GLU A 13 9.06 -9.85 8.49
CA GLU A 13 10.50 -10.07 8.62
C GLU A 13 11.29 -9.09 7.74
N ARG A 14 10.88 -8.91 6.48
CA ARG A 14 11.50 -7.95 5.56
C ARG A 14 11.35 -6.51 6.04
N GLN A 15 10.17 -6.12 6.53
CA GLN A 15 9.94 -4.79 7.12
C GLN A 15 10.89 -4.52 8.29
N HIS A 16 11.02 -5.48 9.22
CA HIS A 16 11.91 -5.33 10.38
C HIS A 16 13.39 -5.30 10.00
N ALA A 17 13.78 -6.05 8.96
CA ALA A 17 15.13 -6.03 8.41
C ALA A 17 15.42 -4.77 7.56
N GLY A 18 14.41 -3.95 7.25
CA GLY A 18 14.54 -2.83 6.32
C GLY A 18 14.67 -3.23 4.85
N ASP A 19 14.39 -4.49 4.51
CA ASP A 19 14.42 -5.06 3.16
C ASP A 19 13.17 -4.65 2.37
N TRP A 20 13.05 -3.35 2.10
CA TRP A 20 11.94 -2.79 1.32
C TRP A 20 11.99 -3.20 -0.14
N ASP A 21 13.19 -3.35 -0.70
CA ASP A 21 13.39 -3.81 -2.09
C ASP A 21 12.89 -5.24 -2.27
N GLY A 22 13.25 -6.15 -1.36
CA GLY A 22 12.77 -7.53 -1.39
C GLY A 22 11.26 -7.63 -1.17
N ALA A 23 10.69 -6.83 -0.27
CA ALA A 23 9.24 -6.75 -0.11
C ALA A 23 8.55 -6.17 -1.35
N GLY A 24 9.19 -5.20 -2.03
CA GLY A 24 8.73 -4.61 -3.28
C GLY A 24 8.62 -5.63 -4.41
N VAL A 25 9.60 -6.52 -4.55
CA VAL A 25 9.56 -7.62 -5.55
C VAL A 25 8.31 -8.49 -5.35
N LEU A 26 8.01 -8.89 -4.11
CA LEU A 26 6.83 -9.71 -3.80
C LEU A 26 5.52 -8.99 -4.15
N LEU A 27 5.40 -7.72 -3.78
CA LEU A 27 4.20 -6.93 -4.05
C LEU A 27 3.99 -6.69 -5.55
N VAL A 28 5.07 -6.39 -6.28
CA VAL A 28 5.02 -6.20 -7.74
C VAL A 28 4.59 -7.50 -8.44
N GLU A 29 5.12 -8.64 -8.01
CA GLU A 29 4.73 -9.93 -8.59
C GLU A 29 3.25 -10.23 -8.37
N ALA A 30 2.74 -10.00 -7.15
CA ALA A 30 1.32 -10.15 -6.86
C ALA A 30 0.44 -9.20 -7.66
N ALA A 31 0.84 -7.92 -7.77
CA ALA A 31 0.11 -6.91 -8.53
C ALA A 31 -0.02 -7.29 -10.02
N ARG A 32 1.08 -7.73 -10.64
CA ARG A 32 1.07 -8.21 -12.04
C ARG A 32 0.20 -9.44 -12.23
N LYS A 33 0.20 -10.38 -11.29
CA LYS A 33 -0.67 -11.57 -11.36
C LYS A 33 -2.15 -11.20 -11.24
N LEU A 34 -2.48 -10.23 -10.39
CA LEU A 34 -3.85 -9.73 -10.25
C LEU A 34 -4.30 -9.00 -11.52
N GLU A 35 -3.46 -8.13 -12.09
CA GLU A 35 -3.71 -7.48 -13.38
C GLU A 35 -3.91 -8.50 -14.51
N ALA A 36 -3.01 -9.48 -14.64
CA ALA A 36 -3.14 -10.55 -15.62
C ALA A 36 -4.39 -11.42 -15.40
N GLY A 37 -4.89 -11.50 -14.17
CA GLY A 37 -6.15 -12.16 -13.82
C GLY A 37 -7.40 -11.37 -14.21
N GLY A 38 -7.26 -10.14 -14.70
CA GLY A 38 -8.36 -9.26 -15.11
C GLY A 38 -8.80 -8.27 -14.03
N ALA A 39 -7.95 -7.96 -13.04
CA ALA A 39 -8.21 -6.81 -12.16
C ALA A 39 -8.19 -5.51 -12.98
N GLU A 40 -9.15 -4.63 -12.72
CA GLU A 40 -9.28 -3.31 -13.39
C GLU A 40 -8.76 -2.16 -12.52
N GLY A 41 -8.38 -2.47 -11.28
CA GLY A 41 -7.76 -1.57 -10.31
C GLY A 41 -7.16 -2.38 -9.16
N LEU A 42 -6.20 -1.79 -8.44
CA LEU A 42 -5.47 -2.43 -7.36
C LEU A 42 -5.62 -1.63 -6.05
N MET A 43 -5.71 -2.33 -4.92
CA MET A 43 -5.64 -1.74 -3.59
C MET A 43 -4.67 -2.53 -2.72
N ILE A 44 -3.80 -1.84 -2.00
CA ILE A 44 -2.93 -2.43 -0.98
C ILE A 44 -3.69 -2.41 0.36
N CYS A 45 -4.02 -3.57 0.92
CA CYS A 45 -4.85 -3.67 2.12
C CYS A 45 -4.09 -3.43 3.44
N THR A 46 -3.17 -2.47 3.50
CA THR A 46 -2.39 -2.12 4.71
C THR A 46 -1.74 -0.74 4.59
N ASN A 47 -1.69 0.04 5.68
CA ASN A 47 -1.08 1.37 5.67
C ASN A 47 0.43 1.30 5.38
N THR A 48 1.18 0.48 6.11
CA THR A 48 2.65 0.46 6.04
C THR A 48 3.18 0.15 4.64
N MET A 49 2.55 -0.75 3.90
CA MET A 49 3.06 -1.14 2.57
C MET A 49 2.76 -0.12 1.48
N HIS A 50 1.99 0.94 1.75
CA HIS A 50 1.88 2.07 0.83
C HIS A 50 3.21 2.82 0.66
N LYS A 51 4.20 2.58 1.53
CA LYS A 51 5.60 2.93 1.29
C LYS A 51 6.12 2.46 -0.08
N LEU A 52 5.56 1.36 -0.61
CA LEU A 52 5.94 0.78 -1.91
C LEU A 52 4.88 1.05 -3.00
N ALA A 53 3.88 1.90 -2.75
CA ALA A 53 2.78 2.16 -3.69
C ALA A 53 3.30 2.65 -5.05
N ASP A 54 4.25 3.58 -5.07
CA ASP A 54 4.84 4.09 -6.31
C ASP A 54 5.58 2.99 -7.09
N THR A 55 6.29 2.11 -6.38
CA THR A 55 6.99 0.97 -6.98
C THR A 55 6.01 -0.02 -7.60
N VAL A 56 4.90 -0.29 -6.93
CA VAL A 56 3.85 -1.18 -7.43
C VAL A 56 3.11 -0.55 -8.62
N GLN A 57 2.72 0.72 -8.51
CA GLN A 57 2.03 1.46 -9.56
C GLN A 57 2.88 1.54 -10.84
N ALA A 58 4.20 1.73 -10.72
CA ALA A 58 5.10 1.75 -11.87
C ALA A 58 5.21 0.38 -12.59
N ALA A 59 4.79 -0.71 -11.95
CA ALA A 59 4.94 -2.07 -12.48
C ALA A 59 3.68 -2.66 -13.11
N ILE A 60 2.56 -1.94 -13.06
CA ILE A 60 1.23 -2.32 -13.59
C ILE A 60 0.63 -1.17 -14.41
N SER A 61 -0.35 -1.45 -15.26
CA SER A 61 -1.04 -0.46 -16.10
C SER A 61 -2.38 -0.02 -15.52
N ILE A 62 -2.97 -0.80 -14.61
CA ILE A 62 -4.22 -0.48 -13.92
C ILE A 62 -4.00 0.54 -12.77
N PRO A 63 -5.02 1.35 -12.42
CA PRO A 63 -4.92 2.32 -11.33
C PRO A 63 -4.75 1.64 -9.97
N LEU A 64 -3.83 2.16 -9.15
CA LEU A 64 -3.67 1.81 -7.74
C LEU A 64 -4.39 2.85 -6.87
N LEU A 65 -5.32 2.41 -6.03
CA LEU A 65 -6.03 3.26 -5.08
C LEU A 65 -5.21 3.40 -3.80
N HIS A 66 -4.65 4.60 -3.57
CA HIS A 66 -3.86 4.90 -2.38
C HIS A 66 -4.77 5.15 -1.16
N ILE A 67 -4.49 4.50 -0.03
CA ILE A 67 -5.33 4.59 1.19
C ILE A 67 -5.37 6.01 1.78
N ALA A 68 -4.26 6.74 1.68
CA ALA A 68 -4.18 8.12 2.18
C ALA A 68 -5.07 9.07 1.37
N ASP A 69 -5.21 8.88 0.06
CA ASP A 69 -6.08 9.72 -0.78
C ASP A 69 -7.55 9.54 -0.39
N ALA A 70 -7.98 8.29 -0.22
CA ALA A 70 -9.34 7.99 0.22
C ALA A 70 -9.64 8.59 1.61
N THR A 71 -8.67 8.49 2.53
CA THR A 71 -8.79 9.08 3.88
C THR A 71 -8.78 10.61 3.83
N GLY A 72 -7.91 11.20 3.01
CA GLY A 72 -7.79 12.65 2.82
C GLY A 72 -9.07 13.26 2.28
N HIS A 73 -9.71 12.62 1.29
CA HIS A 73 -11.01 13.05 0.78
C HIS A 73 -12.08 13.07 1.89
N ALA A 74 -12.14 12.05 2.74
CA ALA A 74 -13.09 11.99 3.85
C ALA A 74 -12.83 13.08 4.91
N VAL A 75 -11.56 13.31 5.25
CA VAL A 75 -11.12 14.36 6.18
C VAL A 75 -11.52 15.75 5.67
N VAL A 76 -11.27 16.04 4.39
CA VAL A 76 -11.64 17.30 3.74
C VAL A 76 -13.16 17.46 3.70
N ALA A 77 -13.90 16.42 3.33
CA ALA A 77 -15.37 16.44 3.29
C ALA A 77 -15.99 16.70 4.68
N ALA A 78 -15.33 16.23 5.74
CA ALA A 78 -15.71 16.49 7.13
C ALA A 78 -15.31 17.89 7.64
N GLY A 79 -14.62 18.71 6.83
CA GLY A 79 -14.14 20.04 7.22
C GLY A 79 -12.99 20.01 8.23
N VAL A 80 -12.35 18.85 8.43
CA VAL A 80 -11.24 18.69 9.38
C VAL A 80 -9.93 19.10 8.71
N LYS A 81 -9.19 20.01 9.34
CA LYS A 81 -7.91 20.53 8.79
C LYS A 81 -6.65 19.93 9.41
N ARG A 82 -6.76 19.35 10.62
CA ARG A 82 -5.64 18.87 11.43
C ARG A 82 -6.04 17.61 12.20
N PRO A 83 -6.24 16.47 11.53
CA PRO A 83 -6.54 15.21 12.20
C PRO A 83 -5.31 14.71 12.99
N ALA A 84 -5.55 13.89 14.01
CA ALA A 84 -4.49 13.09 14.63
C ALA A 84 -4.31 11.76 13.84
N LEU A 85 -3.07 11.28 13.72
CA LEU A 85 -2.74 10.00 13.09
C LEU A 85 -2.30 9.00 14.18
N LEU A 86 -3.00 7.87 14.29
CA LEU A 86 -2.61 6.74 15.13
C LEU A 86 -2.29 5.55 14.22
N ALA A 87 -1.03 5.15 14.17
CA ALA A 87 -0.58 4.09 13.28
C ALA A 87 0.69 3.40 13.82
N THR A 88 1.26 2.48 13.03
CA THR A 88 2.59 1.91 13.34
C THR A 88 3.65 3.01 13.29
N ARG A 89 4.81 2.78 13.94
CA ARG A 89 5.93 3.74 13.90
C ARG A 89 6.30 4.13 12.48
N PHE A 90 6.32 3.16 11.55
CA PHE A 90 6.64 3.41 10.14
C PHE A 90 5.70 4.43 9.51
N THR A 91 4.39 4.29 9.71
CA THR A 91 3.38 5.21 9.15
C THR A 91 3.38 6.57 9.85
N MET A 92 3.71 6.64 11.13
CA MET A 92 3.71 7.91 11.87
C MET A 92 4.96 8.77 11.61
N GLU A 93 6.11 8.16 11.30
CA GLU A 93 7.40 8.86 11.24
C GLU A 93 7.97 9.02 9.82
N GLN A 94 7.32 8.49 8.80
CA GLN A 94 7.80 8.56 7.41
C GLN A 94 6.84 9.33 6.50
N ASP A 95 7.36 9.86 5.39
CA ASP A 95 6.65 10.79 4.50
C ASP A 95 5.70 10.11 3.48
N PHE A 96 5.48 8.79 3.56
CA PHE A 96 4.69 8.06 2.54
C PHE A 96 3.17 8.12 2.75
N TYR A 97 2.70 8.59 3.91
CA TYR A 97 1.30 8.55 4.31
C TYR A 97 0.69 9.95 4.40
#